data_AF-A0A8J6QJJ5-F1
#
_entry.id   AF-A0A8J6QJJ5-F1
#
_cell.length_a   1.000
_cell.length_b   1.000
_cell.length_c   1.000
_cell.angle_alpha   90.00
_cell.angle_beta   90.00
_cell.angle_gamma   90.00
#
_symmetry.space_group_name_H-M   'P 1'
#
loop_
_entity.id
_entity.type
_entity.pdbx_description
1 polymer ?
#
loop_
_entity_poly.entity_id
_entity_poly.type
_entity_poly.pdbx_seq_one_letter_code
_entity_poly.pdbx_strand_id
1 'polypeptide(L)'
;MFIQHKQLTFLSAPATKVISLQSSPSAIQLAFSGFSPQPCRAYLLQLAGGGKALVIVAFYLLESRRTIFFVPEKGEVPQTQVSKIYEDGNEFIESMGFILMESDFHLLPPVDKQKYWEKLPITQPPEASVSKPRSVLPNKNEEDLQLLREKSLASLGRYLASL
;
A
#
# COMPACT_ATOMS: atom_id res chain seq x y z
N MET A 1 -17.09 -5.09 -2.56
CA MET A 1 -15.73 -5.69 -2.57
C MET A 1 -14.72 -4.69 -3.11
N PHE A 2 -13.57 -4.59 -2.45
CA PHE A 2 -12.46 -3.71 -2.82
C PHE A 2 -11.34 -4.50 -3.51
N ILE A 3 -10.77 -3.93 -4.56
CA ILE A 3 -9.67 -4.51 -5.34
C ILE A 3 -8.47 -3.58 -5.38
N GLN A 4 -7.26 -4.13 -5.40
CA GLN A 4 -6.04 -3.33 -5.45
C GLN A 4 -5.91 -2.60 -6.80
N HIS A 5 -5.73 -1.29 -6.75
CA HIS A 5 -5.50 -0.47 -7.93
C HIS A 5 -4.00 -0.38 -8.27
N LYS A 6 -3.50 -1.29 -9.12
CA LYS A 6 -2.06 -1.49 -9.38
C LYS A 6 -1.34 -0.28 -9.98
N GLN A 7 -2.05 0.61 -10.67
CA GLN A 7 -1.45 1.78 -11.34
C GLN A 7 -1.47 3.05 -10.48
N LEU A 8 -2.26 3.08 -9.40
CA LEU A 8 -2.41 4.27 -8.57
C LEU A 8 -1.36 4.19 -7.46
N THR A 9 -0.45 5.17 -7.42
CA THR A 9 0.67 5.19 -6.47
C THR A 9 0.64 6.38 -5.52
N PHE A 10 -0.13 7.43 -5.85
CA PHE A 10 -0.44 8.57 -4.99
C PHE A 10 -1.70 9.29 -5.51
N LEU A 11 -2.33 10.10 -4.67
CA LEU A 11 -3.50 10.90 -5.04
C LEU A 11 -3.09 12.33 -5.42
N SER A 12 -3.37 12.71 -6.68
CA SER A 12 -3.15 14.08 -7.18
C SER A 12 -4.40 14.97 -7.12
N ALA A 13 -5.50 14.47 -6.54
CA ALA A 13 -6.75 15.23 -6.43
C ALA A 13 -6.56 16.44 -5.47
N PRO A 14 -7.21 17.59 -5.72
CA PRO A 14 -7.20 18.71 -4.78
C PRO A 14 -8.05 18.40 -3.55
N ALA A 15 -7.77 19.08 -2.42
CA ALA A 15 -8.53 18.91 -1.18
C ALA A 15 -10.01 19.25 -1.33
N THR A 16 -10.37 20.10 -2.29
CA THR A 16 -11.76 20.47 -2.60
C THR A 16 -12.60 19.29 -3.10
N LYS A 17 -11.98 18.22 -3.58
CA LYS A 17 -12.68 16.99 -3.97
C LYS A 17 -12.85 16.00 -2.82
N VAL A 18 -12.19 16.21 -1.68
CA VAL A 18 -12.26 15.30 -0.55
C VAL A 18 -13.53 15.62 0.25
N ILE A 19 -14.46 14.66 0.28
CA ILE A 19 -15.72 14.77 1.02
C ILE A 19 -15.50 14.30 2.46
N SER A 20 -14.86 13.14 2.63
CA SER A 20 -14.53 12.58 3.94
C SER A 20 -13.14 11.98 3.93
N LEU A 21 -12.51 12.01 5.10
CA LEU A 21 -11.20 11.43 5.37
C LEU A 21 -11.19 10.86 6.78
N GLN A 22 -10.95 9.56 6.86
CA GLN A 22 -10.67 8.85 8.10
C GLN A 22 -9.29 8.23 8.02
N SER A 23 -8.60 8.14 9.15
CA SER A 23 -7.25 7.58 9.23
C SER A 23 -7.05 6.76 10.49
N SER A 24 -6.17 5.77 10.43
CA SER A 24 -5.81 4.99 11.60
C SER A 24 -4.86 5.79 12.52
N PRO A 25 -5.13 5.86 13.83
CA PRO A 25 -4.25 6.57 14.78
C PRO A 25 -2.93 5.82 14.99
N SER A 26 -2.95 4.49 14.85
CA SER A 26 -1.81 3.61 15.03
C SER A 26 -1.47 2.88 13.73
N ALA A 27 -0.22 2.42 13.63
CA ALA A 27 0.23 1.57 12.54
C ALA A 27 0.10 0.09 12.92
N ILE A 28 -0.20 -0.76 11.93
CA ILE A 28 -0.33 -2.22 12.08
C ILE A 28 0.65 -2.90 11.14
N GLN A 29 1.26 -4.00 11.58
CA GLN A 29 2.17 -4.77 10.75
C GLN A 29 1.37 -5.60 9.74
N LEU A 30 1.55 -5.30 8.45
CA LEU A 30 0.90 -6.00 7.35
C LEU A 30 1.90 -6.42 6.28
N ALA A 31 1.53 -7.45 5.55
CA ALA A 31 2.25 -7.93 4.37
C ALA A 31 1.39 -7.68 3.13
N PHE A 32 1.95 -6.97 2.16
CA PHE A 32 1.35 -6.79 0.85
C PHE A 32 2.22 -7.46 -0.22
N SER A 33 1.58 -7.97 -1.27
CA SER A 33 2.31 -8.60 -2.38
C SER A 33 3.36 -7.64 -2.96
N GLY A 34 4.61 -8.10 -3.04
CA GLY A 34 5.74 -7.29 -3.52
C GLY A 34 6.45 -6.44 -2.45
N PHE A 35 6.00 -6.51 -1.19
CA PHE A 35 6.61 -5.79 -0.08
C PHE A 35 6.90 -6.71 1.10
N SER A 36 8.03 -6.45 1.79
CA SER A 36 8.29 -7.10 3.08
C SER A 36 7.24 -6.65 4.12
N PRO A 37 6.86 -7.54 5.06
CA PRO A 37 5.95 -7.18 6.15
C PRO A 37 6.48 -5.98 6.92
N GLN A 38 5.67 -4.93 7.07
CA GLN A 38 6.08 -3.68 7.70
C GLN A 38 4.88 -2.94 8.33
N PRO A 39 5.13 -2.00 9.26
CA PRO A 39 4.08 -1.14 9.79
C PRO A 39 3.42 -0.31 8.69
N CYS A 40 2.10 -0.31 8.67
CA CYS A 40 1.27 0.41 7.71
C CYS A 40 0.25 1.29 8.45
N ARG A 41 -0.11 2.44 7.87
CA ARG A 41 -1.25 3.26 8.30
C ARG A 41 -2.37 3.17 7.26
N ALA A 42 -3.60 3.09 7.73
CA ALA A 42 -4.77 3.01 6.87
C ALA A 42 -5.46 4.38 6.75
N TYR A 43 -6.05 4.61 5.58
CA TYR A 43 -6.89 5.76 5.26
C TYR A 43 -8.12 5.29 4.51
N LEU A 44 -9.28 5.86 4.83
CA LEU A 44 -10.52 5.72 4.08
C LEU A 44 -10.97 7.10 3.63
N LEU A 45 -11.28 7.21 2.35
CA LEU A 45 -11.52 8.48 1.69
C LEU A 45 -12.76 8.39 0.82
N GLN A 46 -13.49 9.50 0.75
CA GLN A 46 -14.50 9.71 -0.28
C GLN A 46 -14.12 10.93 -1.13
N LEU A 47 -14.01 10.72 -2.43
CA LEU A 47 -13.72 11.77 -3.41
C LEU A 47 -14.93 12.09 -4.28
N ALA A 48 -15.20 13.36 -4.52
CA ALA A 48 -16.23 13.84 -5.43
C ALA A 48 -15.80 13.71 -6.90
N GLY A 49 -16.68 13.16 -7.75
CA GLY A 49 -16.46 13.00 -9.19
C GLY A 49 -17.71 13.33 -10.01
N GLY A 50 -17.89 14.59 -10.41
CA GLY A 50 -18.87 14.98 -11.46
C GLY A 50 -20.30 14.45 -11.29
N GLY A 51 -20.82 14.34 -10.06
CA GLY A 51 -22.14 13.77 -9.74
C GLY A 51 -22.11 12.34 -9.20
N LYS A 52 -20.95 11.70 -9.21
CA LYS A 52 -20.62 10.44 -8.56
C LYS A 52 -19.61 10.67 -7.43
N ALA A 53 -19.31 9.62 -6.67
CA ALA A 53 -18.19 9.63 -5.74
C ALA A 53 -17.37 8.35 -5.85
N LEU A 54 -16.08 8.45 -5.51
CA LEU A 54 -15.17 7.33 -5.41
C LEU A 54 -14.78 7.14 -3.94
N VAL A 55 -15.01 5.94 -3.42
CA VAL A 55 -14.46 5.54 -2.12
C VAL A 55 -13.10 4.91 -2.35
N ILE A 56 -12.10 5.30 -1.57
CA ILE A 56 -10.73 4.78 -1.68
C ILE A 56 -10.26 4.33 -0.32
N VAL A 57 -9.73 3.12 -0.26
CA VAL A 57 -8.96 2.60 0.87
C VAL A 57 -7.48 2.71 0.50
N ALA A 58 -6.68 3.33 1.35
CA ALA A 58 -5.25 3.46 1.12
C ALA A 58 -4.45 2.97 2.33
N PHE A 59 -3.39 2.20 2.07
CA PHE A 59 -2.43 1.77 3.07
C PHE A 59 -1.08 2.40 2.76
N TYR A 60 -0.62 3.27 3.63
CA TYR A 60 0.73 3.82 3.56
C TYR A 60 1.70 2.93 4.32
N LEU A 61 2.70 2.41 3.62
CA LEU A 61 3.75 1.54 4.12
C LEU A 61 4.90 2.40 4.65
N LEU A 62 5.13 2.36 5.96
CA LEU A 62 5.99 3.35 6.65
C LEU A 62 7.47 3.20 6.29
N GLU A 63 7.96 1.97 6.07
CA GLU A 63 9.38 1.73 5.80
C GLU A 63 9.72 1.99 4.33
N SER A 64 8.91 1.45 3.42
CA SER A 64 9.12 1.62 1.98
C SER A 64 8.69 2.98 1.44
N ARG A 65 7.91 3.76 2.21
CA ARG A 65 7.34 5.04 1.81
C ARG A 65 6.56 4.92 0.49
N ARG A 66 5.65 3.95 0.48
CA ARG A 66 4.78 3.61 -0.65
C ARG A 66 3.35 3.56 -0.18
N THR A 67 2.42 3.87 -1.08
CA THR A 67 1.00 3.74 -0.80
C THR A 67 0.41 2.66 -1.70
N ILE A 68 -0.40 1.79 -1.11
CA ILE A 68 -1.19 0.79 -1.84
C ILE A 68 -2.65 1.20 -1.76
N PHE A 69 -3.28 1.32 -2.91
CA PHE A 69 -4.67 1.74 -3.01
C PHE A 69 -5.58 0.58 -3.36
N PHE A 70 -6.75 0.58 -2.75
CA PHE A 70 -7.86 -0.28 -3.07
C PHE A 70 -9.08 0.58 -3.40
N VAL A 71 -9.78 0.18 -4.45
CA VAL A 71 -11.00 0.85 -4.92
C VAL A 71 -12.12 -0.18 -5.05
N PRO A 72 -13.40 0.24 -5.01
CA PRO A 72 -14.51 -0.63 -5.34
C PRO A 72 -14.32 -1.21 -6.74
N GLU A 73 -14.63 -2.48 -6.94
CA GLU A 73 -14.51 -3.15 -8.24
C GLU A 73 -15.27 -2.43 -9.36
N LYS A 74 -16.41 -1.81 -9.02
CA LYS A 74 -17.23 -1.02 -9.93
C LYS A 74 -16.73 0.41 -10.16
N GLY A 75 -15.69 0.83 -9.45
CA GLY A 75 -15.13 2.19 -9.50
C GLY A 75 -16.06 3.23 -8.86
N GLU A 76 -16.22 4.36 -9.53
CA GLU A 76 -17.09 5.46 -9.10
C GLU A 76 -18.56 5.05 -9.05
N VAL A 77 -19.24 5.42 -7.96
CA VAL A 77 -20.65 5.07 -7.73
C VAL A 77 -21.54 6.32 -7.62
N PRO A 78 -22.85 6.21 -7.91
CA PRO A 78 -23.81 7.29 -7.67
C PRO A 78 -23.88 7.64 -6.19
N GLN A 79 -24.16 8.91 -5.86
CA GLN A 79 -24.25 9.41 -4.48
C GLN A 79 -25.16 8.57 -3.57
N THR A 80 -26.24 8.01 -4.12
CA THR A 80 -27.19 7.16 -3.37
C THR A 80 -26.60 5.84 -2.88
N GLN A 81 -25.48 5.38 -3.44
CA GLN A 81 -24.81 4.13 -3.08
C GLN A 81 -23.52 4.36 -2.28
N VAL A 82 -23.05 5.61 -2.19
CA VAL A 82 -21.74 5.92 -1.60
C VAL A 82 -21.67 5.51 -0.14
N SER A 83 -22.71 5.78 0.66
CA SER A 83 -22.73 5.42 2.08
C SER A 83 -22.49 3.93 2.31
N LYS A 84 -23.16 3.07 1.53
CA LYS A 84 -22.96 1.62 1.61
C LYS A 84 -21.54 1.20 1.22
N ILE A 85 -21.01 1.77 0.14
CA ILE A 85 -19.64 1.47 -0.30
C ILE A 85 -18.60 1.97 0.72
N TYR A 86 -18.91 3.06 1.41
CA TYR A 86 -18.08 3.59 2.48
C TYR A 86 -18.07 2.66 3.70
N GLU A 87 -19.22 2.13 4.11
CA GLU A 87 -19.35 1.09 5.14
C GLU A 87 -18.58 -0.19 4.76
N ASP A 88 -18.76 -0.70 3.54
CA ASP A 88 -17.99 -1.84 3.01
C ASP A 88 -16.47 -1.58 3.10
N GLY A 89 -16.04 -0.32 2.88
CA GLY A 89 -14.65 0.09 2.97
C GLY A 89 -14.12 0.10 4.40
N ASN A 90 -14.96 0.51 5.35
CA ASN A 90 -14.64 0.46 6.78
C ASN A 90 -14.52 -1.00 7.25
N GLU A 91 -15.49 -1.87 6.93
CA GLU A 91 -15.43 -3.30 7.25
C GLU A 91 -14.19 -3.98 6.66
N PHE A 92 -13.81 -3.63 5.42
CA PHE A 92 -12.60 -4.13 4.78
C PHE A 92 -11.33 -3.74 5.55
N ILE A 93 -11.22 -2.49 5.99
CA ILE A 93 -10.08 -2.00 6.77
C ILE A 93 -10.06 -2.64 8.18
N GLU A 94 -11.21 -2.76 8.84
CA GLU A 94 -11.37 -3.42 10.14
C GLU A 94 -11.00 -4.90 10.09
N SER A 95 -11.32 -5.59 8.99
CA SER A 95 -10.93 -6.99 8.79
C SER A 95 -9.41 -7.19 8.74
N MET A 96 -8.64 -6.14 8.43
CA MET A 96 -7.17 -6.14 8.50
C MET A 96 -6.63 -5.69 9.86
N GLY A 97 -7.51 -5.40 10.82
CA GLY A 97 -7.18 -5.05 12.21
C GLY A 97 -7.14 -3.56 12.52
N PHE A 98 -7.39 -2.68 11.54
CA PHE A 98 -7.34 -1.24 11.77
C PHE A 98 -8.65 -0.71 12.36
N ILE A 99 -8.51 0.26 13.25
CA ILE A 99 -9.61 1.13 13.68
C ILE A 99 -9.38 2.49 13.02
N LEU A 100 -10.42 3.03 12.40
CA LEU A 100 -10.38 4.35 11.79
C LEU A 100 -10.99 5.39 12.72
N MET A 101 -10.40 6.58 12.71
CA MET A 101 -10.95 7.75 13.36
C MET A 101 -11.24 8.83 12.33
N GLU A 102 -12.33 9.55 12.54
CA GLU A 102 -12.64 10.74 11.77
C GLU A 102 -11.60 11.82 12.02
N SER A 103 -11.14 12.42 10.93
CA SER A 103 -10.25 13.56 11.00
C SER A 103 -11.07 14.84 11.10
N ASP A 104 -10.53 15.83 11.82
CA ASP A 104 -11.05 17.20 11.84
C ASP A 104 -10.91 17.91 10.47
N PHE A 105 -10.49 17.17 9.43
CA PHE A 105 -10.28 17.67 8.09
C PHE A 105 -11.46 18.49 7.57
N HIS A 106 -12.69 18.05 7.84
CA HIS A 106 -13.91 18.74 7.39
C HIS A 106 -14.12 20.11 8.08
N LEU A 107 -13.57 20.31 9.28
CA LEU A 107 -13.66 21.55 10.07
C LEU A 107 -12.61 22.60 9.67
N LEU A 108 -11.55 22.18 8.97
CA LEU A 108 -10.47 23.09 8.59
C LEU A 108 -10.94 24.14 7.55
N PRO A 109 -10.43 25.39 7.62
CA PRO A 109 -10.59 26.38 6.56
C PRO A 109 -10.02 25.88 5.22
N PRO A 110 -10.52 26.35 4.05
CA PRO A 110 -10.11 25.84 2.75
C PRO A 110 -8.59 25.84 2.50
N VAL A 111 -7.89 26.90 2.93
CA VAL A 111 -6.44 27.01 2.78
C VAL A 111 -5.70 25.96 3.63
N ASP A 112 -6.18 25.73 4.85
CA ASP A 112 -5.56 24.77 5.77
C ASP A 112 -5.91 23.33 5.41
N LYS A 113 -7.10 23.08 4.84
CA LYS A 113 -7.47 21.80 4.22
C LYS A 113 -6.47 21.41 3.13
N GLN A 114 -6.17 22.32 2.21
CA GLN A 114 -5.23 22.05 1.13
C GLN A 114 -3.83 21.76 1.68
N LYS A 115 -3.34 22.59 2.61
CA LYS A 115 -2.03 22.36 3.26
C LYS A 115 -1.97 21.03 4.03
N TYR A 116 -3.05 20.65 4.72
CA TYR A 116 -3.13 19.38 5.41
C TYR A 116 -3.10 18.22 4.41
N TRP A 117 -3.91 18.30 3.37
CA TRP A 117 -4.04 17.28 2.33
C TRP A 117 -2.71 17.01 1.61
N GLU A 118 -1.98 18.05 1.21
CA GLU A 118 -0.66 17.94 0.56
C GLU A 118 0.43 17.33 1.45
N LYS A 119 0.26 17.41 2.77
CA LYS A 119 1.18 16.81 3.74
C LYS A 119 0.90 15.34 4.00
N LEU A 120 -0.25 14.81 3.57
CA LEU A 120 -0.55 13.40 3.77
C LEU A 120 0.37 12.55 2.87
N PRO A 121 0.97 11.47 3.40
CA PRO A 121 1.85 10.61 2.59
C PRO A 121 1.17 10.00 1.36
N ILE A 122 -0.15 9.81 1.41
CA ILE A 122 -0.95 9.24 0.31
C ILE A 122 -1.10 10.19 -0.89
N THR A 123 -0.82 11.48 -0.72
CA THR A 123 -0.87 12.49 -1.81
C THR A 123 0.51 12.79 -2.38
N GLN A 124 1.56 12.28 -1.75
CA GLN A 124 2.93 12.51 -2.17
C GLN A 124 3.36 11.42 -3.14
N PRO A 125 4.05 11.78 -4.23
CA PRO A 125 4.60 10.80 -5.13
C PRO A 125 5.56 9.89 -4.35
N PRO A 126 5.60 8.60 -4.70
CA PRO A 126 6.54 7.67 -4.10
C PRO A 126 7.95 8.24 -4.23
N GLU A 127 8.61 8.54 -3.09
CA GLU A 127 9.99 9.01 -3.12
C GLU A 127 10.81 8.01 -3.96
N ALA A 128 11.57 8.49 -4.94
CA ALA A 128 12.51 7.64 -5.67
C ALA A 128 13.48 7.08 -4.62
N SER A 129 13.21 5.86 -4.18
CA SER A 129 14.06 5.22 -3.19
C SER A 129 15.37 5.00 -3.90
N VAL A 130 16.39 5.78 -3.53
CA VAL A 130 17.78 5.34 -3.64
C VAL A 130 17.91 4.19 -2.64
N SER A 131 17.27 3.06 -2.96
CA SER A 131 17.57 1.81 -2.32
C SER A 131 18.98 1.50 -2.77
N LYS A 132 19.98 1.89 -1.97
CA LYS A 132 21.20 1.09 -1.97
C LYS A 132 20.72 -0.35 -1.80
N PRO A 133 21.02 -1.28 -2.73
CA PRO A 133 20.76 -2.67 -2.46
C PRO A 133 21.38 -2.94 -1.11
N ARG A 134 20.54 -3.42 -0.18
CA ARG A 134 21.00 -3.87 1.14
C ARG A 134 22.08 -4.89 0.83
N SER A 135 23.33 -4.49 0.98
CA SER A 135 24.47 -5.38 0.92
C SER A 135 24.17 -6.45 1.96
N VAL A 136 23.79 -7.63 1.48
CA VAL A 136 23.75 -8.83 2.28
C VAL A 136 25.19 -8.99 2.76
N LEU A 137 25.43 -8.71 4.04
CA LEU A 137 26.67 -9.12 4.69
C LEU A 137 26.87 -10.61 4.39
N PRO A 138 28.06 -11.05 3.96
CA PRO A 138 28.29 -12.44 3.60
C PRO A 138 28.19 -13.28 4.87
N ASN A 139 27.02 -13.88 5.10
CA ASN A 139 26.89 -14.97 6.04
C ASN A 139 27.60 -16.16 5.42
N LYS A 140 28.69 -16.58 6.09
CA LYS A 140 29.50 -17.81 6.12
C LYS A 140 29.04 -19.13 5.42
N ASN A 141 28.02 -19.13 4.58
CA ASN A 141 27.42 -20.30 3.93
C ASN A 141 27.79 -20.44 2.43
N GLU A 142 28.54 -19.50 1.84
CA GLU A 142 28.93 -19.60 0.42
C GLU A 142 29.98 -20.69 0.16
N GLU A 143 30.87 -20.96 1.12
CA GLU A 143 31.87 -22.02 1.02
C GLU A 143 31.21 -23.42 1.03
N ASP A 144 30.18 -23.61 1.85
CA ASP A 144 29.41 -24.87 1.90
C ASP A 144 28.57 -25.09 0.63
N LEU A 145 27.99 -24.02 0.07
CA LEU A 145 27.24 -24.09 -1.18
C LEU A 145 28.14 -24.33 -2.39
N GLN A 146 29.36 -23.80 -2.41
CA GLN A 146 30.35 -24.09 -3.45
C GLN A 146 30.85 -25.53 -3.36
N LEU A 147 31.16 -26.02 -2.15
CA LEU A 147 31.51 -27.42 -1.92
C LEU A 147 30.41 -28.40 -2.37
N LEU A 148 29.14 -28.08 -2.12
CA LEU A 148 28.01 -28.90 -2.58
C LEU A 148 27.83 -28.87 -4.10
N ARG A 149 28.14 -27.73 -4.74
CA ARG A 149 28.05 -27.57 -6.20
C ARG A 149 29.18 -28.29 -6.94
N GLU A 150 30.38 -28.31 -6.37
CA GLU A 150 31.50 -29.08 -6.90
C GLU A 150 31.29 -30.59 -6.74
N LYS A 151 30.76 -31.02 -5.58
CA LYS A 151 30.43 -32.43 -5.34
C LYS A 151 29.31 -32.96 -6.24
N SER A 152 28.32 -32.14 -6.59
CA SER A 152 27.22 -32.54 -7.49
C SER A 152 27.66 -32.63 -8.96
N LEU A 153 28.61 -31.80 -9.40
CA LEU A 153 29.19 -31.90 -10.76
C LEU A 153 30.11 -33.11 -10.91
N ALA A 154 30.83 -33.49 -9.84
CA ALA A 154 31.69 -34.67 -9.84
C ALA A 154 30.91 -36.00 -9.92
N SER A 155 29.68 -36.05 -9.40
CA SER A 155 28.85 -37.26 -9.49
C SER A 155 28.13 -37.38 -10.84
N LEU A 156 27.79 -36.26 -11.48
CA LEU A 156 27.13 -36.24 -12.79
C LEU A 156 28.10 -36.54 -13.96
N GLY A 157 29.36 -36.12 -13.85
CA GLY A 157 30.39 -36.40 -14.86
C GLY A 157 30.77 -37.88 -14.99
N ARG A 158 30.61 -38.68 -13.93
CA ARG A 158 30.89 -40.13 -13.97
C ARG A 158 29.74 -40.95 -14.55
N TYR A 159 28.50 -40.45 -14.49
CA TYR A 159 27.33 -41.17 -15.01
C TYR A 159 27.19 -41.03 -16.53
N LEU A 160 27.71 -39.94 -17.11
CA LEU A 160 27.68 -39.71 -18.57
C LEU A 160 28.87 -40.31 -19.33
N ALA A 161 29.88 -40.84 -18.63
CA ALA A 161 31.06 -41.47 -19.23
C ALA A 161 30.99 -43.01 -19.26
N SER A 162 29.89 -43.62 -18.78
CA SER A 162 29.69 -45.07 -18.76
C SER A 162 28.48 -45.54 -19.58
N LEU A 163 28.01 -44.72 -20.51
CA LEU A 163 27.08 -45.10 -21.60
C LEU A 163 27.82 -45.03 -22.92
#